data_AF-A0A7S1D5X6-F1
#
_entry.id   AF-A0A7S1D5X6-F1
#
_cell.length_a   1.000
_cell.length_b   1.000
_cell.length_c   1.000
_cell.angle_alpha   90.00
_cell.angle_beta   90.00
_cell.angle_gamma   90.00
#
_symmetry.space_group_name_H-M   'P 1'
#
loop_
_entity.id
_entity.type
_entity.pdbx_description
1 polymer ?
#
loop_
_entity_poly.entity_id
_entity_poly.type
_entity_poly.pdbx_seq_one_letter_code
_entity_poly.pdbx_strand_id
1 'polypeptide(L)'
;WKGMYIPRHWLFDTKHSSNNNNNGKGDGKKLLILEADVSTDESSVWSLLPQADTDNDLDLYEVAQGFTQLSNMVATPAHGAQHSHEPQHDVLRVLLVDTSTVMESASGTRTRTVRDHVRELGLADVVVDCRAPLILSLTSWLNQHSQQQQQQQQSRRLPSTKRRGGWFGGILSSPLSSSSSEQSTLKPVVLETPEKAWFVSLSEECQKHGYEVMDHYQAQQRFGSLRDIPFLVYQRTTADTIHTVHQYVSKQRVKPSQVCALCPEHTPLLQEQGMMRVIDGVTHLSSTDLYDRILRWVRHRALDGHSAQQIQDDLDHELSTILELLKEQRR
;
A
#
# COMPACT_ATOMS: atom_id res chain seq x y z
N TRP A 1 -17.10 -0.99 -28.58
CA TRP A 1 -17.16 -2.45 -28.39
C TRP A 1 -17.42 -3.25 -29.67
N LYS A 2 -18.33 -2.85 -30.58
CA LYS A 2 -18.47 -3.55 -31.89
C LYS A 2 -17.14 -3.60 -32.65
N GLY A 3 -16.72 -4.79 -33.05
CA GLY A 3 -15.47 -5.01 -33.80
C GLY A 3 -14.20 -5.20 -32.95
N MET A 4 -14.30 -5.05 -31.62
CA MET A 4 -13.23 -5.47 -30.72
C MET A 4 -13.20 -7.01 -30.66
N TYR A 5 -12.01 -7.58 -30.54
CA TYR A 5 -11.81 -9.01 -30.30
C TYR A 5 -10.75 -9.18 -29.21
N ILE A 6 -10.89 -10.23 -28.39
CA ILE A 6 -9.91 -10.55 -27.35
C ILE A 6 -8.86 -11.48 -27.98
N PRO A 7 -7.61 -11.06 -28.12
CA PRO A 7 -6.57 -11.91 -28.69
C PRO A 7 -6.34 -13.16 -27.83
N ARG A 8 -6.12 -14.32 -28.46
CA ARG A 8 -5.82 -15.57 -27.74
C ARG A 8 -4.60 -15.50 -26.82
N HIS A 9 -3.66 -14.60 -27.10
CA HIS A 9 -2.48 -14.41 -26.25
C HIS A 9 -2.76 -13.64 -24.95
N TRP A 10 -3.98 -13.12 -24.77
CA TRP A 10 -4.44 -12.57 -23.48
C TRP A 10 -5.05 -13.64 -22.57
N LEU A 11 -5.23 -14.85 -23.09
CA LEU A 11 -5.78 -15.99 -22.37
C LEU A 11 -4.65 -16.86 -21.84
N PHE A 12 -4.60 -17.03 -20.52
CA PHE A 12 -3.54 -17.74 -19.82
C PHE A 12 -3.92 -19.19 -19.54
N ASP A 13 -2.95 -20.10 -19.58
CA ASP A 13 -3.15 -21.48 -19.14
C ASP A 13 -3.04 -21.56 -17.60
N THR A 14 -3.96 -22.29 -16.98
CA THR A 14 -3.95 -22.52 -15.52
C THR A 14 -3.25 -23.84 -15.18
N LYS A 15 -2.60 -23.93 -14.01
CA LYS A 15 -1.91 -25.16 -13.57
C LYS A 15 -2.83 -26.38 -13.52
N HIS A 16 -4.10 -26.19 -13.14
CA HIS A 16 -5.09 -27.28 -13.14
C HIS A 16 -5.40 -27.83 -14.53
N SER A 17 -5.30 -27.00 -15.58
CA SER A 17 -5.47 -27.45 -16.98
C SER A 17 -4.34 -28.37 -17.45
N SER A 18 -3.13 -28.24 -16.87
CA SER A 18 -1.92 -28.94 -17.35
C SER A 18 -1.76 -30.36 -16.79
N ASN A 19 -2.38 -30.69 -15.66
CA ASN A 19 -2.11 -31.95 -14.95
C ASN A 19 -2.87 -33.18 -15.51
N ASN A 20 -3.72 -33.00 -16.52
CA ASN A 20 -4.47 -34.09 -17.15
C ASN A 20 -3.65 -34.75 -18.26
N ASN A 21 -2.52 -35.30 -17.86
CA ASN A 21 -1.52 -35.88 -18.76
C ASN A 21 -1.86 -37.35 -19.02
N ASN A 22 -2.79 -37.60 -19.96
CA ASN A 22 -2.88 -38.83 -20.73
C ASN A 22 -3.71 -38.55 -22.00
N ASN A 23 -3.03 -38.41 -23.14
CA ASN A 23 -3.55 -38.18 -24.50
C ASN A 23 -3.86 -36.72 -24.91
N GLY A 24 -2.85 -35.84 -24.93
CA GLY A 24 -2.57 -34.90 -26.04
C GLY A 24 -3.62 -33.89 -26.52
N LYS A 25 -4.79 -33.81 -25.89
CA LYS A 25 -5.87 -32.87 -26.20
C LYS A 25 -6.50 -32.44 -24.88
N GLY A 26 -5.77 -31.65 -24.10
CA GLY A 26 -6.39 -30.93 -23.00
C GLY A 26 -7.39 -29.95 -23.61
N ASP A 27 -8.67 -30.06 -23.24
CA ASP A 27 -9.71 -29.03 -23.44
C ASP A 27 -9.40 -27.79 -22.59
N GLY A 28 -8.16 -27.31 -22.67
CA GLY A 28 -7.50 -26.48 -21.68
C GLY A 28 -8.29 -25.20 -21.47
N LYS A 29 -9.06 -25.17 -20.38
CA LYS A 29 -9.70 -23.95 -19.91
C LYS A 29 -8.61 -22.91 -19.74
N LYS A 30 -8.77 -21.80 -20.47
CA LYS A 30 -7.91 -20.64 -20.37
C LYS A 30 -8.59 -19.58 -19.51
N LEU A 31 -7.78 -18.73 -18.91
CA LEU A 31 -8.22 -17.68 -18.01
C LEU A 31 -7.94 -16.30 -18.64
N LEU A 32 -8.94 -15.43 -18.68
CA LEU A 32 -8.73 -14.00 -18.88
C LEU A 32 -8.71 -13.30 -17.52
N ILE A 33 -7.67 -12.51 -17.25
CA ILE A 33 -7.59 -11.69 -16.04
C ILE A 33 -7.82 -10.24 -16.46
N LEU A 34 -8.82 -9.60 -15.88
CA LEU A 34 -9.16 -8.20 -16.09
C LEU A 34 -8.85 -7.42 -14.81
N GLU A 35 -8.04 -6.39 -14.93
CA GLU A 35 -7.63 -5.54 -13.82
C GLU A 35 -8.06 -4.10 -14.10
N ALA A 36 -8.61 -3.43 -13.09
CA ALA A 36 -9.00 -2.03 -13.19
C ALA A 36 -8.66 -1.29 -11.89
N ASP A 37 -8.32 -0.01 -12.03
CA ASP A 37 -7.98 0.89 -10.94
C ASP A 37 -9.02 2.01 -10.85
N VAL A 38 -9.72 2.08 -9.72
CA VAL A 38 -10.71 3.11 -9.37
C VAL A 38 -10.27 3.81 -8.07
N SER A 39 -8.96 3.79 -7.77
CA SER A 39 -8.40 4.41 -6.56
C SER A 39 -8.35 5.95 -6.61
N THR A 40 -8.77 6.56 -7.72
CA THR A 40 -8.63 7.98 -8.04
C THR A 40 -9.86 8.82 -7.73
N ASP A 41 -10.55 8.58 -6.60
CA ASP A 41 -11.47 9.61 -6.12
C ASP A 41 -10.65 10.86 -5.74
N GLU A 42 -11.16 12.06 -6.05
CA GLU A 42 -10.47 13.34 -5.81
C GLU A 42 -10.10 13.57 -4.32
N SER A 43 -10.61 12.75 -3.41
CA SER A 43 -10.42 12.84 -1.97
C SER A 43 -9.44 11.83 -1.39
N SER A 44 -9.04 10.80 -2.14
CA SER A 44 -8.18 9.73 -1.65
C SER A 44 -6.73 10.15 -1.70
N VAL A 45 -6.34 10.87 -0.65
CA VAL A 45 -4.95 11.18 -0.27
C VAL A 45 -4.00 9.97 -0.45
N TRP A 46 -4.53 8.75 -0.31
CA TRP A 46 -3.76 7.53 -0.32
C TRP A 46 -3.48 6.96 -1.70
N SER A 47 -4.03 7.51 -2.79
CA SER A 47 -3.64 7.03 -4.12
C SER A 47 -2.14 7.29 -4.40
N LEU A 48 -1.52 8.28 -3.73
CA LEU A 48 -0.19 8.87 -4.03
C LEU A 48 -0.03 9.35 -5.48
N LEU A 49 -0.89 8.92 -6.40
CA LEU A 49 -0.93 9.34 -7.78
C LEU A 49 -1.16 10.85 -7.83
N PRO A 50 -0.54 11.54 -8.82
CA PRO A 50 -0.76 12.97 -8.96
C PRO A 50 -2.26 13.20 -9.16
N GLN A 51 -2.82 14.17 -8.42
CA GLN A 51 -4.02 14.88 -8.87
C GLN A 51 -3.60 15.71 -10.11
N ALA A 52 -3.27 15.02 -11.19
CA ALA A 52 -3.37 15.66 -12.48
C ALA A 52 -4.85 15.93 -12.72
N ASP A 53 -5.16 16.89 -13.60
CA ASP A 53 -6.48 17.04 -14.23
C ASP A 53 -6.83 15.80 -15.09
N THR A 54 -6.48 14.60 -14.62
CA THR A 54 -6.85 13.34 -15.21
C THR A 54 -8.30 13.15 -14.88
N ASP A 55 -9.14 13.53 -15.84
CA ASP A 55 -10.31 12.79 -16.31
C ASP A 55 -10.02 11.27 -16.29
N ASN A 56 -9.79 10.69 -15.11
CA ASN A 56 -9.92 9.25 -14.92
C ASN A 56 -11.43 9.04 -14.95
N ASP A 57 -11.94 9.02 -16.18
CA ASP A 57 -13.36 9.11 -16.52
C ASP A 57 -14.16 7.93 -15.98
N LEU A 58 -13.50 6.86 -15.55
CA LEU A 58 -14.15 5.60 -15.24
C LEU A 58 -14.53 5.50 -13.78
N ASP A 59 -15.82 5.63 -13.52
CA ASP A 59 -16.41 5.30 -12.24
C ASP A 59 -16.51 3.77 -12.03
N LEU A 60 -16.91 3.38 -10.83
CA LEU A 60 -17.09 1.99 -10.45
C LEU A 60 -18.03 1.21 -11.40
N TYR A 61 -19.07 1.86 -11.91
CA TYR A 61 -20.07 1.23 -12.77
C TYR A 61 -19.58 1.10 -14.20
N GLU A 62 -18.82 2.06 -14.72
CA GLU A 62 -18.21 1.98 -16.05
C GLU A 62 -17.17 0.87 -16.11
N VAL A 63 -16.36 0.71 -15.06
CA VAL A 63 -15.45 -0.44 -14.92
C VAL A 63 -16.23 -1.76 -14.90
N ALA A 64 -17.30 -1.85 -14.10
CA ALA A 64 -18.13 -3.05 -14.04
C ALA A 64 -18.81 -3.38 -15.39
N GLN A 65 -19.23 -2.34 -16.12
CA GLN A 65 -19.78 -2.48 -17.46
C GLN A 65 -18.70 -2.99 -18.43
N GLY A 66 -17.48 -2.46 -18.36
CA GLY A 66 -16.32 -2.92 -19.11
C GLY A 66 -16.02 -4.39 -18.86
N PHE A 67 -15.96 -4.81 -17.60
CA PHE A 67 -15.80 -6.21 -17.21
C PHE A 67 -16.89 -7.11 -17.81
N THR A 68 -18.16 -6.71 -17.68
CA THR A 68 -19.29 -7.49 -18.21
C THR A 68 -19.19 -7.65 -19.73
N GLN A 69 -18.83 -6.59 -20.44
CA GLN A 69 -18.69 -6.62 -21.89
C GLN A 69 -17.56 -7.53 -22.33
N LEU A 70 -16.38 -7.42 -21.69
CA LEU A 70 -15.24 -8.29 -21.99
C LEU A 70 -15.55 -9.76 -21.66
N SER A 71 -16.20 -10.04 -20.53
CA SER A 71 -16.63 -11.40 -20.17
C SER A 71 -17.59 -12.00 -21.19
N ASN A 72 -18.56 -11.22 -21.67
CA ASN A 72 -19.49 -11.66 -22.71
C ASN A 72 -18.78 -11.94 -24.05
N MET A 73 -17.74 -11.18 -24.38
CA MET A 73 -16.93 -11.40 -25.58
C MET A 73 -16.09 -12.69 -25.51
N VAL A 74 -15.65 -13.07 -24.31
CA VAL A 74 -14.99 -14.36 -24.08
C VAL A 74 -15.97 -15.53 -24.15
N ALA A 75 -17.20 -15.32 -23.65
CA ALA A 75 -18.24 -16.35 -23.61
C ALA A 75 -18.94 -16.58 -24.95
N THR A 76 -18.95 -15.59 -25.85
CA THR A 76 -19.64 -15.69 -27.15
C THR A 76 -18.71 -16.33 -28.19
N PRO A 77 -19.04 -17.52 -28.73
CA PRO A 77 -18.25 -18.14 -29.78
C PRO A 77 -18.24 -17.23 -31.02
N ALA A 78 -17.07 -17.09 -31.66
CA ALA A 78 -16.92 -16.24 -32.83
C ALA A 78 -17.97 -16.59 -33.90
N HIS A 79 -18.77 -15.60 -34.32
CA HIS A 79 -19.86 -15.74 -35.29
C HIS A 79 -19.41 -16.54 -36.51
N GLY A 80 -19.79 -17.83 -36.58
CA GLY A 80 -19.50 -18.72 -37.71
C GLY A 80 -18.98 -20.10 -37.32
N ALA A 81 -18.49 -20.31 -36.10
CA ALA A 81 -18.03 -21.63 -35.66
C ALA A 81 -19.19 -22.49 -35.11
N GLN A 82 -19.84 -23.27 -35.98
CA GLN A 82 -20.82 -24.31 -35.58
C GLN A 82 -20.15 -25.53 -34.93
N HIS A 83 -19.12 -25.34 -34.11
CA HIS A 83 -18.37 -26.45 -33.51
C HIS A 83 -18.59 -26.50 -32.00
N SER A 84 -19.29 -27.55 -31.60
CA SER A 84 -19.77 -27.90 -30.26
C SER A 84 -18.67 -28.25 -29.24
N HIS A 85 -17.44 -27.74 -29.42
CA HIS A 85 -16.28 -28.10 -28.60
C HIS A 85 -15.30 -26.94 -28.36
N GLU A 86 -15.70 -25.68 -28.53
CA GLU A 86 -14.82 -24.58 -28.15
C GLU A 86 -14.65 -24.56 -26.61
N PRO A 87 -13.40 -24.59 -26.09
CA PRO A 87 -13.16 -24.66 -24.65
C PRO A 87 -13.72 -23.41 -23.96
N GLN A 88 -14.56 -23.62 -22.95
CA GLN A 88 -15.08 -22.54 -22.12
C GLN A 88 -13.91 -21.86 -21.40
N HIS A 89 -13.75 -20.57 -21.62
CA HIS A 89 -12.74 -19.75 -20.95
C HIS A 89 -13.33 -19.12 -19.70
N ASP A 90 -12.53 -19.08 -18.63
CA ASP A 90 -12.89 -18.44 -17.38
C ASP A 90 -12.42 -16.97 -17.39
N VAL A 91 -13.07 -16.12 -16.60
CA VAL A 91 -12.71 -14.70 -16.46
C VAL A 91 -12.59 -14.36 -14.97
N LEU A 92 -11.52 -13.65 -14.60
CA LEU A 92 -11.31 -13.12 -13.26
C LEU A 92 -11.26 -11.59 -13.33
N ARG A 93 -12.15 -10.91 -12.60
CA ARG A 93 -12.25 -9.45 -12.52
C ARG A 93 -11.64 -8.96 -11.21
N VAL A 94 -10.59 -8.16 -11.30
CA VAL A 94 -9.84 -7.62 -10.17
C VAL A 94 -9.99 -6.11 -10.15
N LEU A 95 -10.45 -5.58 -9.02
CA LEU A 95 -10.71 -4.16 -8.84
C LEU A 95 -9.83 -3.59 -7.72
N LEU A 96 -9.03 -2.58 -8.02
CA LEU A 96 -8.27 -1.79 -7.04
C LEU A 96 -9.08 -0.54 -6.65
N VAL A 97 -9.40 -0.38 -5.37
CA VAL A 97 -10.26 0.72 -4.88
C VAL A 97 -10.05 1.00 -3.39
N ASP A 98 -10.46 2.18 -2.89
CA ASP A 98 -10.58 2.39 -1.44
C ASP A 98 -11.79 1.60 -0.93
N THR A 99 -11.52 0.49 -0.25
CA THR A 99 -12.58 -0.40 0.23
C THR A 99 -13.38 0.16 1.40
N SER A 100 -12.81 1.15 2.10
CA SER A 100 -13.35 1.73 3.32
C SER A 100 -14.24 2.95 3.08
N THR A 101 -14.19 3.53 1.88
CA THR A 101 -15.04 4.67 1.49
C THR A 101 -16.50 4.31 1.68
N VAL A 102 -17.23 5.17 2.39
CA VAL A 102 -18.66 5.00 2.64
C VAL A 102 -19.43 5.60 1.47
N MET A 103 -20.27 4.79 0.85
CA MET A 103 -21.21 5.22 -0.17
C MET A 103 -22.60 5.40 0.46
N GLU A 104 -23.21 6.55 0.20
CA GLU A 104 -24.60 6.79 0.57
C GLU A 104 -25.54 6.20 -0.50
N SER A 105 -26.60 5.52 -0.06
CA SER A 105 -27.66 5.13 -0.99
C SER A 105 -28.38 6.37 -1.53
N ALA A 106 -28.94 6.28 -2.75
CA ALA A 106 -29.76 7.36 -3.32
C ALA A 106 -30.97 7.75 -2.44
N SER A 107 -31.35 6.90 -1.50
CA SER A 107 -32.41 7.13 -0.50
C SER A 107 -31.91 7.69 0.83
N GLY A 108 -30.61 7.95 1.00
CA GLY A 108 -29.97 8.49 2.21
C GLY A 108 -30.09 7.64 3.48
N THR A 109 -30.64 6.43 3.36
CA THR A 109 -31.09 5.61 4.51
C THR A 109 -30.16 4.44 4.81
N ARG A 110 -29.26 4.10 3.90
CA ARG A 110 -28.24 3.08 4.10
C ARG A 110 -26.88 3.61 3.66
N THR A 111 -25.94 3.59 4.60
CA THR A 111 -24.51 3.74 4.32
C THR A 111 -23.93 2.34 4.18
N ARG A 112 -23.13 2.13 3.13
CA ARG A 112 -22.39 0.87 2.91
C ARG A 112 -20.98 1.19 2.46
N THR A 113 -20.04 0.31 2.71
CA THR A 113 -18.68 0.48 2.18
C THR A 113 -18.66 0.18 0.68
N VAL A 114 -17.67 0.72 -0.05
CA VAL A 114 -17.44 0.37 -1.46
C VAL A 114 -17.26 -1.14 -1.62
N ARG A 115 -16.54 -1.81 -0.71
CA ARG A 115 -16.35 -3.27 -0.75
C ARG A 115 -17.66 -4.03 -0.61
N ASP A 116 -18.51 -3.65 0.34
CA ASP A 116 -19.82 -4.28 0.48
C ASP A 116 -20.65 -4.06 -0.79
N HIS A 117 -20.59 -2.85 -1.35
CA HIS A 117 -21.31 -2.53 -2.58
C HIS A 117 -20.87 -3.38 -3.78
N VAL A 118 -19.56 -3.50 -3.99
CA VAL A 118 -18.96 -4.32 -5.06
C VAL A 118 -19.36 -5.78 -4.92
N ARG A 119 -19.31 -6.31 -3.69
CA ARG A 119 -19.67 -7.70 -3.39
C ARG A 119 -21.17 -7.96 -3.60
N GLU A 120 -22.04 -7.08 -3.09
CA GLU A 120 -23.49 -7.21 -3.21
C GLU A 120 -23.96 -7.23 -4.67
N LEU A 121 -23.37 -6.38 -5.51
CA LEU A 121 -23.72 -6.28 -6.93
C LEU A 121 -22.90 -7.20 -7.83
N GLY A 122 -21.88 -7.89 -7.29
CA GLY A 122 -20.99 -8.75 -8.06
C GLY A 122 -20.21 -7.99 -9.14
N LEU A 123 -19.78 -6.75 -8.86
CA LEU A 123 -19.09 -5.89 -9.84
C LEU A 123 -17.69 -6.41 -10.20
N ALA A 124 -17.01 -7.02 -9.24
CA ALA A 124 -15.70 -7.66 -9.40
C ALA A 124 -15.64 -8.96 -8.59
N ASP A 125 -14.69 -9.83 -8.93
CA ASP A 125 -14.48 -11.12 -8.27
C ASP A 125 -13.46 -11.00 -7.11
N VAL A 126 -12.45 -10.14 -7.28
CA VAL A 126 -11.45 -9.81 -6.27
C VAL A 126 -11.37 -8.29 -6.12
N VAL A 127 -11.40 -7.81 -4.89
CA VAL A 127 -11.30 -6.40 -4.52
C VAL A 127 -10.02 -6.19 -3.72
N VAL A 128 -9.12 -5.38 -4.28
CA VAL A 128 -7.85 -5.00 -3.67
C VAL A 128 -8.01 -3.62 -3.03
N ASP A 129 -7.69 -3.54 -1.74
CA ASP A 129 -7.64 -2.27 -1.02
C ASP A 129 -6.40 -1.48 -1.42
N CYS A 130 -6.58 -0.28 -1.98
CA CYS A 130 -5.47 0.56 -2.40
C CYS A 130 -4.74 1.23 -1.22
N ARG A 131 -5.37 1.38 -0.06
CA ARG A 131 -4.79 2.09 1.10
C ARG A 131 -3.98 1.18 1.98
N ALA A 132 -4.49 -0.03 2.24
CA ALA A 132 -3.88 -0.95 3.18
C ALA A 132 -2.37 -1.20 2.89
N PRO A 133 -1.95 -1.47 1.64
CA PRO A 133 -0.53 -1.74 1.32
C PRO A 133 0.40 -0.57 1.65
N LEU A 134 -0.08 0.66 1.44
CA LEU A 134 0.66 1.88 1.73
C LEU A 134 0.77 2.12 3.23
N ILE A 135 -0.34 2.02 3.95
CA ILE A 135 -0.38 2.17 5.40
C ILE A 135 0.54 1.14 6.05
N LEU A 136 0.47 -0.12 5.60
CA LEU A 136 1.32 -1.20 6.09
C LEU A 136 2.81 -0.94 5.85
N SER A 137 3.16 -0.50 4.64
CA SER A 137 4.56 -0.21 4.29
C SER A 137 5.10 0.97 5.10
N LEU A 138 4.31 2.03 5.23
CA LEU A 138 4.67 3.23 5.98
C LEU A 138 4.82 2.95 7.48
N THR A 139 3.85 2.28 8.09
CA THR A 139 3.88 1.95 9.52
C THR A 139 4.99 0.96 9.85
N SER A 140 5.25 -0.03 8.99
CA SER A 140 6.40 -0.93 9.11
C SER A 140 7.71 -0.15 9.11
N TRP A 141 7.88 0.79 8.17
CA TRP A 141 9.06 1.65 8.11
C TRP A 141 9.21 2.50 9.38
N LEU A 142 8.13 3.14 9.86
CA LEU A 142 8.15 3.94 11.08
C LEU A 142 8.50 3.10 12.33
N ASN A 143 7.95 1.89 12.43
CA ASN A 143 8.22 0.98 13.55
C ASN A 143 9.69 0.54 13.61
N GLN A 144 10.28 0.21 12.45
CA GLN A 144 11.70 -0.13 12.36
C GLN A 144 12.59 1.01 12.90
N HIS A 145 12.26 2.25 12.56
CA HIS A 145 13.01 3.42 13.04
C HIS A 145 12.83 3.67 14.54
N SER A 146 11.60 3.52 15.03
CA SER A 146 11.32 3.63 16.47
C SER A 146 12.11 2.61 17.28
N GLN A 147 12.19 1.36 16.82
CA GLN A 147 12.96 0.29 17.49
C GLN A 147 14.46 0.57 17.48
N GLN A 148 15.02 1.02 16.35
CA GLN A 148 16.43 1.39 16.26
C GLN A 148 16.81 2.51 17.23
N GLN A 149 15.94 3.52 17.39
CA GLN A 149 16.16 4.61 18.34
C GLN A 149 16.16 4.11 19.80
N GLN A 150 15.22 3.22 20.15
CA GLN A 150 15.17 2.63 21.49
C GLN A 150 16.42 1.80 21.81
N GLN A 151 16.89 0.98 20.87
CA GLN A 151 18.11 0.18 21.03
C GLN A 151 19.37 1.05 21.21
N GLN A 152 19.47 2.17 20.48
CA GLN A 152 20.56 3.13 20.63
C GLN A 152 20.53 3.83 21.99
N GLN A 153 19.35 4.17 22.50
CA GLN A 153 19.20 4.75 23.83
C GLN A 153 19.54 3.78 24.96
N GLN A 154 19.14 2.50 24.84
CA GLN A 154 19.50 1.46 25.80
C GLN A 154 21.00 1.19 25.83
N SER A 155 21.64 1.14 24.66
CA SER A 155 23.09 0.91 24.54
C SER A 155 23.91 2.05 25.18
N ARG A 156 23.40 3.30 25.13
CA ARG A 156 24.03 4.45 25.78
C ARG A 156 23.91 4.46 27.31
N ARG A 157 22.92 3.74 27.86
CA ARG A 157 22.65 3.70 29.31
C ARG A 157 23.45 2.65 30.06
N LEU A 158 24.12 1.72 29.37
CA LEU A 158 25.04 0.80 30.03
C LEU A 158 26.29 1.59 30.48
N PRO A 159 26.53 1.75 31.79
CA PRO A 159 27.75 2.36 32.26
C PRO A 159 28.90 1.46 31.81
N SER A 160 29.93 2.02 31.19
CA SER A 160 31.19 1.30 31.03
C SER A 160 31.69 0.98 32.43
N THR A 161 31.43 -0.23 32.92
CA THR A 161 32.00 -0.77 34.15
C THR A 161 33.47 -1.08 33.91
N LYS A 162 34.25 -0.03 33.64
CA LYS A 162 35.68 -0.05 33.92
C LYS A 162 35.81 -0.06 35.44
N ARG A 163 35.82 -1.29 35.95
CA ARG A 163 36.45 -1.71 37.19
C ARG A 163 37.64 -0.81 37.52
N ARG A 164 37.45 0.09 38.47
CA ARG A 164 38.52 0.55 39.35
C ARG A 164 38.01 0.35 40.77
N GLY A 165 38.70 -0.51 41.51
CA GLY A 165 38.35 -0.89 42.86
C GLY A 165 38.21 0.33 43.77
N GLY A 166 37.26 0.24 44.70
CA GLY A 166 36.98 1.30 45.67
C GLY A 166 35.81 0.87 46.54
N TRP A 167 36.12 0.17 47.61
CA TRP A 167 35.22 -0.44 48.57
C TRP A 167 34.83 0.60 49.63
N PHE A 168 33.72 1.32 49.46
CA PHE A 168 32.90 1.99 50.49
C PHE A 168 31.54 2.27 49.83
N GLY A 169 30.36 1.97 50.34
CA GLY A 169 29.91 2.01 51.72
C GLY A 169 28.78 3.04 51.80
N GLY A 170 27.52 2.60 51.70
CA GLY A 170 26.39 3.34 52.26
C GLY A 170 25.32 3.90 51.30
N ILE A 171 24.09 3.64 51.73
CA ILE A 171 22.82 4.37 51.51
C ILE A 171 21.94 3.88 50.36
N LEU A 172 20.99 3.03 50.79
CA LEU A 172 19.70 2.73 50.19
C LEU A 172 18.98 4.02 49.75
N SER A 173 18.73 4.16 48.45
CA SER A 173 17.75 5.11 47.92
C SER A 173 16.63 4.31 47.26
N SER A 174 15.45 4.40 47.87
CA SER A 174 14.20 3.75 47.48
C SER A 174 13.72 4.20 46.11
N PRO A 175 13.05 3.34 45.32
CA PRO A 175 12.39 3.77 44.11
C PRO A 175 11.08 4.47 44.49
N LEU A 176 11.03 5.80 44.32
CA LEU A 176 9.75 6.50 44.30
C LEU A 176 8.97 6.05 43.07
N SER A 177 7.89 5.33 43.34
CA SER A 177 6.78 5.05 42.42
C SER A 177 6.15 6.36 41.97
N SER A 178 6.56 6.86 40.82
CA SER A 178 5.79 7.85 40.06
C SER A 178 4.64 7.12 39.38
N SER A 179 3.43 7.28 39.92
CA SER A 179 2.18 7.05 39.23
C SER A 179 2.07 8.04 38.07
N SER A 180 2.80 7.78 36.99
CA SER A 180 2.63 8.41 35.70
C SER A 180 1.31 7.92 35.13
N SER A 181 0.33 8.82 35.08
CA SER A 181 -0.72 8.73 34.07
C SER A 181 -0.06 8.37 32.74
N GLU A 182 -0.37 7.20 32.20
CA GLU A 182 0.03 6.77 30.87
C GLU A 182 -0.66 7.67 29.82
N GLN A 183 -0.25 8.94 29.76
CA GLN A 183 -0.44 9.72 28.56
C GLN A 183 0.45 9.06 27.53
N SER A 184 -0.14 8.24 26.66
CA SER A 184 0.57 7.62 25.55
C SER A 184 1.26 8.73 24.78
N THR A 185 2.58 8.87 24.95
CA THR A 185 3.34 9.88 24.24
C THR A 185 3.41 9.42 22.80
N LEU A 186 2.68 10.11 21.93
CA LEU A 186 2.72 9.84 20.50
C LEU A 186 4.16 10.03 19.99
N LYS A 187 4.58 9.16 19.08
CA LYS A 187 5.94 9.18 18.51
C LYS A 187 6.01 10.25 17.41
N PRO A 188 6.96 11.20 17.48
CA PRO A 188 7.02 12.27 16.50
C PRO A 188 7.44 11.77 15.11
N VAL A 189 6.77 12.26 14.07
CA VAL A 189 7.10 12.09 12.65
C VAL A 189 6.98 13.44 11.97
N VAL A 190 7.92 13.77 11.09
CA VAL A 190 7.82 14.99 10.28
C VAL A 190 7.27 14.62 8.92
N LEU A 191 6.32 15.41 8.42
CA LEU A 191 5.83 15.30 7.05
C LEU A 191 6.05 16.62 6.32
N GLU A 192 6.83 16.56 5.25
CA GLU A 192 6.97 17.64 4.28
C GLU A 192 6.06 17.36 3.08
N THR A 193 5.01 18.18 2.94
CA THR A 193 4.10 18.14 1.80
C THR A 193 3.51 19.53 1.53
N PRO A 194 3.33 19.94 0.25
CA PRO A 194 2.57 21.13 -0.08
C PRO A 194 1.05 20.89 -0.01
N GLU A 195 0.62 19.63 -0.02
CA GLU A 195 -0.78 19.22 -0.12
C GLU A 195 -1.43 19.12 1.28
N LYS A 196 -2.26 20.10 1.63
CA LYS A 196 -2.90 20.19 2.96
C LYS A 196 -3.81 19.00 3.26
N ALA A 197 -4.59 18.55 2.28
CA ALA A 197 -5.45 17.37 2.43
C ALA A 197 -4.59 16.14 2.79
N TRP A 198 -3.45 16.01 2.12
CA TRP A 198 -2.47 14.95 2.34
C TRP A 198 -1.94 14.95 3.77
N PHE A 199 -1.56 16.14 4.26
CA PHE A 199 -1.10 16.32 5.62
C PHE A 199 -2.17 15.87 6.64
N VAL A 200 -3.42 16.29 6.48
CA VAL A 200 -4.50 15.96 7.41
C VAL A 200 -4.76 14.45 7.42
N SER A 201 -5.00 13.82 6.28
CA SER A 201 -5.36 12.40 6.25
C SER A 201 -4.20 11.50 6.67
N LEU A 202 -2.95 11.82 6.29
CA LEU A 202 -1.79 11.07 6.78
C LEU A 202 -1.63 11.22 8.30
N SER A 203 -1.85 12.43 8.83
CA SER A 203 -1.78 12.70 10.27
C SER A 203 -2.81 11.88 11.04
N GLU A 204 -4.07 11.89 10.61
CA GLU A 204 -5.15 11.11 11.21
C GLU A 204 -4.84 9.62 11.20
N GLU A 205 -4.34 9.09 10.09
CA GLU A 205 -3.99 7.68 9.97
C GLU A 205 -2.79 7.32 10.84
N CYS A 206 -1.70 8.08 10.78
CA CYS A 206 -0.52 7.88 11.62
C CYS A 206 -0.86 7.96 13.12
N GLN A 207 -1.80 8.83 13.51
CA GLN A 207 -2.27 8.95 14.89
C GLN A 207 -2.97 7.68 15.39
N LYS A 208 -3.76 7.01 14.53
CA LYS A 208 -4.34 5.70 14.86
C LYS A 208 -3.25 4.68 15.21
N HIS A 209 -2.07 4.81 14.60
CA HIS A 209 -0.88 3.98 14.82
C HIS A 209 0.10 4.52 15.87
N GLY A 210 -0.26 5.57 16.61
CA GLY A 210 0.53 6.09 17.75
C GLY A 210 1.63 7.06 17.36
N TYR A 211 1.55 7.66 16.18
CA TYR A 211 2.47 8.67 15.70
C TYR A 211 1.82 10.07 15.72
N GLU A 212 2.62 11.08 16.04
CA GLU A 212 2.25 12.50 15.93
C GLU A 212 2.94 13.06 14.70
N VAL A 213 2.17 13.34 13.66
CA VAL A 213 2.68 13.97 12.44
C VAL A 213 2.71 15.48 12.63
N MET A 214 3.87 16.09 12.35
CA MET A 214 4.09 17.53 12.43
C MET A 214 4.68 18.02 11.12
N ASP A 215 4.47 19.30 10.81
CA ASP A 215 5.19 19.95 9.72
C ASP A 215 6.66 20.23 10.12
N HIS A 216 7.47 20.60 9.14
CA HIS A 216 8.88 20.96 9.33
C HIS A 216 9.10 22.02 10.42
N TYR A 217 8.26 23.06 10.43
CA TYR A 217 8.43 24.22 11.30
C TYR A 217 8.13 23.85 12.76
N GLN A 218 7.04 23.13 13.00
CA GLN A 218 6.65 22.62 14.31
C GLN A 218 7.73 21.69 14.89
N ALA A 219 8.25 20.77 14.08
CA ALA A 219 9.31 19.86 14.51
C ALA A 219 10.61 20.62 14.83
N GLN A 220 10.98 21.62 14.03
CA GLN A 220 12.17 22.42 14.30
C GLN A 220 12.04 23.24 15.58
N GLN A 221 10.86 23.82 15.86
CA GLN A 221 10.60 24.53 17.12
C GLN A 221 10.66 23.60 18.33
N ARG A 222 10.10 22.39 18.22
CA ARG A 222 9.98 21.45 19.34
C ARG A 222 11.28 20.73 19.67
N PHE A 223 12.06 20.33 18.66
CA PHE A 223 13.24 19.47 18.85
C PHE A 223 14.56 20.18 18.54
N GLY A 224 14.54 21.36 17.91
CA GLY A 224 15.73 22.11 17.49
C GLY A 224 16.49 21.49 16.32
N SER A 225 16.42 20.16 16.14
CA SER A 225 17.04 19.42 15.05
C SER A 225 16.13 18.32 14.53
N LEU A 226 16.16 18.08 13.23
CA LEU A 226 15.38 17.05 12.53
C LEU A 226 16.20 15.79 12.22
N ARG A 227 17.48 15.75 12.62
CA ARG A 227 18.43 14.72 12.19
C ARG A 227 18.06 13.29 12.61
N ASP A 228 17.37 13.16 13.74
CA ASP A 228 17.06 11.89 14.37
C ASP A 228 15.54 11.64 14.45
N ILE A 229 14.73 12.37 13.67
CA ILE A 229 13.28 12.20 13.61
C ILE A 229 12.91 11.59 12.26
N PRO A 230 12.04 10.56 12.20
CA PRO A 230 11.53 10.05 10.93
C PRO A 230 10.91 11.18 10.10
N PHE A 231 11.31 11.26 8.83
CA PHE A 231 11.01 12.38 7.95
C PHE A 231 10.39 11.85 6.65
N LEU A 232 9.09 12.08 6.49
CA LEU A 232 8.33 11.73 5.32
C LEU A 232 8.33 12.89 4.35
N VAL A 233 8.54 12.63 3.06
CA VAL A 233 8.45 13.63 2.01
C VAL A 233 7.47 13.16 0.96
N TYR A 234 6.49 13.99 0.67
CA TYR A 234 5.56 13.80 -0.43
C TYR A 234 5.44 15.11 -1.22
N GLN A 235 5.51 15.00 -2.53
CA GLN A 235 5.21 16.07 -3.48
C GLN A 235 4.33 15.46 -4.58
N ARG A 236 3.68 16.31 -5.36
CA ARG A 236 2.74 15.88 -6.40
C ARG A 236 3.39 15.00 -7.48
N THR A 237 4.68 15.20 -7.75
CA THR A 237 5.43 14.39 -8.72
C THR A 237 6.59 13.67 -8.04
N THR A 238 6.95 12.50 -8.56
CA THR A 238 8.11 11.74 -8.07
C THR A 238 9.39 12.56 -8.17
N ALA A 239 9.56 13.34 -9.26
CA ALA A 239 10.72 14.20 -9.46
C ALA A 239 10.83 15.29 -8.36
N ASP A 240 9.72 15.94 -8.01
CA ASP A 240 9.70 16.97 -6.96
C ASP A 240 9.95 16.37 -5.57
N THR A 241 9.39 15.19 -5.29
CA THR A 241 9.61 14.47 -4.03
C THR A 241 11.10 14.23 -3.85
N ILE A 242 11.75 13.70 -4.89
CA ILE A 242 13.15 13.32 -4.84
C ILE A 242 14.06 14.56 -4.81
N HIS A 243 13.71 15.61 -5.53
CA HIS A 243 14.38 16.89 -5.44
C HIS A 243 14.35 17.44 -4.02
N THR A 244 13.17 17.43 -3.38
CA THR A 244 12.98 17.88 -1.99
C THR A 244 13.81 17.05 -1.02
N VAL A 245 13.77 15.72 -1.14
CA VAL A 245 14.61 14.80 -0.37
C VAL A 245 16.10 15.15 -0.53
N HIS A 246 16.57 15.36 -1.76
CA HIS A 246 17.95 15.73 -2.05
C HIS A 246 18.34 17.05 -1.37
N GLN A 247 17.45 18.06 -1.37
CA GLN A 247 17.70 19.31 -0.68
C GLN A 247 17.87 19.12 0.85
N TYR A 248 17.02 18.29 1.48
CA TYR A 248 17.10 18.05 2.92
C TYR A 248 18.34 17.25 3.33
N VAL A 249 18.69 16.23 2.55
CA VAL A 249 19.86 15.37 2.80
C VAL A 249 21.17 16.11 2.52
N SER A 250 21.29 16.79 1.37
CA SER A 250 22.53 17.51 0.99
C SER A 250 22.88 18.64 1.95
N LYS A 251 21.88 19.35 2.47
CA LYS A 251 22.04 20.37 3.52
C LYS A 251 22.28 19.78 4.92
N GLN A 252 22.39 18.45 5.03
CA GLN A 252 22.55 17.69 6.28
C GLN A 252 21.52 18.04 7.36
N ARG A 253 20.29 18.39 6.94
CA ARG A 253 19.18 18.69 7.84
C ARG A 253 18.59 17.40 8.40
N VAL A 254 18.56 16.34 7.59
CA VAL A 254 18.06 15.02 7.94
C VAL A 254 19.07 13.96 7.48
N LYS A 255 19.19 12.85 8.22
CA LYS A 255 20.01 11.70 7.80
C LYS A 255 19.26 10.92 6.71
N PRO A 256 19.94 10.43 5.64
CA PRO A 256 19.29 9.65 4.59
C PRO A 256 18.43 8.49 5.14
N SER A 257 18.97 7.76 6.13
CA SER A 257 18.27 6.64 6.76
C SER A 257 16.97 7.04 7.46
N GLN A 258 16.79 8.30 7.85
CA GLN A 258 15.57 8.77 8.50
C GLN A 258 14.56 9.34 7.50
N VAL A 259 14.83 9.28 6.20
CA VAL A 259 13.95 9.84 5.16
C VAL A 259 13.21 8.73 4.42
N CYS A 260 11.90 8.90 4.29
CA CYS A 260 11.05 8.11 3.42
C CYS A 260 10.44 9.01 2.34
N ALA A 261 10.80 8.75 1.08
CA ALA A 261 10.23 9.40 -0.08
C ALA A 261 8.94 8.66 -0.49
N LEU A 262 7.82 9.37 -0.48
CA LEU A 262 6.51 8.85 -0.87
C LEU A 262 6.26 9.28 -2.31
N CYS A 263 6.36 8.34 -3.23
CA CYS A 263 6.42 8.58 -4.66
C CYS A 263 5.12 8.11 -5.34
N PRO A 264 4.50 8.95 -6.19
CA PRO A 264 3.38 8.53 -7.01
C PRO A 264 3.72 7.37 -7.96
N GLU A 265 4.88 7.47 -8.62
CA GLU A 265 5.25 6.62 -9.76
C GLU A 265 6.38 5.65 -9.42
N HIS A 266 6.60 4.69 -10.32
CA HIS A 266 7.65 3.67 -10.20
C HIS A 266 9.06 4.30 -10.28
N THR A 267 9.74 4.35 -9.14
CA THR A 267 11.05 5.01 -8.97
C THR A 267 12.17 4.43 -9.85
N PRO A 268 12.31 3.09 -10.02
CA PRO A 268 13.39 2.52 -10.84
C PRO A 268 13.37 2.97 -12.31
N LEU A 269 12.20 3.28 -12.86
CA LEU A 269 12.07 3.68 -14.27
C LEU A 269 12.74 5.05 -14.52
N LEU A 270 12.62 5.97 -13.57
CA LEU A 270 13.29 7.27 -13.61
C LEU A 270 14.81 7.16 -13.41
N GLN A 271 15.26 6.15 -12.67
CA GLN A 271 16.67 5.86 -12.49
C GLN A 271 17.30 5.28 -13.76
N GLU A 272 16.62 4.31 -14.40
CA GLU A 272 17.08 3.69 -15.66
C GLU A 272 17.15 4.71 -16.81
N GLN A 273 16.24 5.68 -16.83
CA GLN A 273 16.26 6.79 -17.78
C GLN A 273 17.35 7.84 -17.49
N GLY A 274 18.13 7.67 -16.41
CA GLY A 274 19.16 8.62 -15.99
C GLY A 274 18.60 9.96 -15.49
N MET A 275 17.27 10.05 -15.30
CA MET A 275 16.59 11.26 -14.86
C MET A 275 16.74 11.48 -13.35
N MET A 276 17.16 10.46 -12.61
CA MET A 276 17.20 10.50 -11.16
C MET A 276 18.43 9.80 -10.57
N ARG A 277 19.12 10.49 -9.65
CA ARG A 277 20.15 9.88 -8.79
C ARG A 277 19.50 9.48 -7.47
N VAL A 278 19.36 8.18 -7.24
CA VAL A 278 18.91 7.65 -5.96
C VAL A 278 19.94 8.00 -4.88
N ILE A 279 19.45 8.47 -3.73
CA ILE A 279 20.30 8.81 -2.59
C ILE A 279 20.43 7.57 -1.73
N ASP A 280 21.65 7.07 -1.58
CA ASP A 280 21.92 5.90 -0.75
C ASP A 280 21.39 6.08 0.68
N GLY A 281 20.63 5.09 1.13
CA GLY A 281 20.05 5.06 2.47
C GLY A 281 18.69 5.74 2.62
N VAL A 282 18.16 6.40 1.59
CA VAL A 282 16.75 6.87 1.60
C VAL A 282 15.82 5.69 1.28
N THR A 283 14.71 5.59 2.02
CA THR A 283 13.64 4.63 1.68
C THR A 283 12.69 5.25 0.67
N HIS A 284 12.31 4.50 -0.36
CA HIS A 284 11.33 4.91 -1.35
C HIS A 284 10.10 4.02 -1.25
N LEU A 285 8.93 4.62 -1.04
CA LEU A 285 7.64 3.93 -1.11
C LEU A 285 6.88 4.48 -2.30
N SER A 286 6.56 3.60 -3.25
CA SER A 286 5.75 3.93 -4.42
C SER A 286 4.43 3.17 -4.38
N SER A 287 3.30 3.87 -4.55
CA SER A 287 1.99 3.23 -4.64
C SER A 287 1.93 2.29 -5.84
N THR A 288 2.44 2.74 -6.98
CA THR A 288 2.53 1.94 -8.21
C THR A 288 3.25 0.61 -7.97
N ASP A 289 4.39 0.63 -7.29
CA ASP A 289 5.17 -0.59 -7.00
C ASP A 289 4.42 -1.55 -6.07
N LEU A 290 3.71 -0.99 -5.08
CA LEU A 290 2.92 -1.78 -4.13
C LEU A 290 1.70 -2.41 -4.79
N TYR A 291 1.00 -1.66 -5.65
CA TYR A 291 -0.16 -2.14 -6.39
C TYR A 291 0.25 -3.21 -7.39
N ASP A 292 1.31 -2.98 -8.17
CA ASP A 292 1.83 -3.98 -9.10
C ASP A 292 2.27 -5.25 -8.38
N ARG A 293 2.89 -5.14 -7.20
CA ARG A 293 3.24 -6.32 -6.38
C ARG A 293 2.01 -7.14 -6.01
N ILE A 294 0.94 -6.50 -5.57
CA ILE A 294 -0.28 -7.19 -5.15
C ILE A 294 -1.04 -7.75 -6.35
N LEU A 295 -1.19 -6.98 -7.42
CA LEU A 295 -1.82 -7.47 -8.65
C LEU A 295 -1.03 -8.64 -9.25
N ARG A 296 0.30 -8.59 -9.24
CA ARG A 296 1.15 -9.73 -9.62
C ARG A 296 0.91 -10.95 -8.73
N TRP A 297 0.75 -10.75 -7.42
CA TRP A 297 0.41 -11.84 -6.50
C TRP A 297 -0.97 -12.44 -6.82
N VAL A 298 -2.00 -11.60 -7.06
CA VAL A 298 -3.35 -12.03 -7.48
C VAL A 298 -3.28 -12.85 -8.78
N ARG A 299 -2.55 -12.34 -9.78
CA ARG A 299 -2.30 -13.06 -11.06
C ARG A 299 -1.68 -14.43 -10.81
N HIS A 300 -0.61 -14.51 -10.01
CA HIS A 300 0.03 -15.80 -9.72
C HIS A 300 -0.91 -16.78 -9.04
N ARG A 301 -1.69 -16.35 -8.04
CA ARG A 301 -2.66 -17.22 -7.37
C ARG A 301 -3.74 -17.72 -8.34
N ALA A 302 -4.23 -16.85 -9.21
CA ALA A 302 -5.23 -17.20 -10.22
C ALA A 302 -4.68 -18.20 -11.24
N LEU A 303 -3.45 -18.00 -11.74
CA LEU A 303 -2.79 -18.93 -12.65
C LEU A 303 -2.47 -20.28 -11.98
N ASP A 304 -2.28 -20.28 -10.67
CA ASP A 304 -2.13 -21.46 -9.85
C ASP A 304 -3.45 -22.21 -9.62
N GLY A 305 -4.58 -21.65 -10.07
CA GLY A 305 -5.89 -22.29 -10.03
C GLY A 305 -6.70 -22.01 -8.76
N HIS A 306 -6.28 -21.04 -7.94
CA HIS A 306 -7.08 -20.61 -6.79
C HIS A 306 -8.36 -19.93 -7.26
N SER A 307 -9.46 -20.16 -6.56
CA SER A 307 -10.72 -19.48 -6.84
C SER A 307 -10.65 -18.01 -6.39
N ALA A 308 -11.49 -17.16 -6.99
CA ALA A 308 -11.56 -15.74 -6.60
C ALA A 308 -11.82 -15.56 -5.10
N GLN A 309 -12.68 -16.39 -4.50
CA GLN A 309 -12.96 -16.35 -3.07
C GLN A 309 -11.72 -16.69 -2.23
N GLN A 310 -10.97 -17.74 -2.61
CA GLN A 310 -9.72 -18.09 -1.92
C GLN A 310 -8.69 -16.97 -2.02
N ILE A 311 -8.56 -16.34 -3.19
CA ILE A 311 -7.66 -15.19 -3.39
C ILE A 311 -8.07 -14.03 -2.49
N GLN A 312 -9.37 -13.72 -2.42
CA GLN A 312 -9.88 -12.65 -1.56
C GLN A 312 -9.64 -12.94 -0.08
N ASP A 313 -9.92 -14.17 0.37
CA ASP A 313 -9.74 -14.57 1.77
C ASP A 313 -8.26 -14.50 2.16
N ASP A 314 -7.35 -14.96 1.29
CA ASP A 314 -5.91 -14.90 1.51
C ASP A 314 -5.43 -13.44 1.56
N LEU A 315 -5.92 -12.57 0.66
CA LEU A 315 -5.58 -11.14 0.63
C LEU A 315 -6.07 -10.41 1.89
N ASP A 316 -7.31 -10.67 2.32
CA ASP A 316 -7.87 -10.10 3.54
C ASP A 316 -7.12 -10.62 4.78
N HIS A 317 -6.69 -11.88 4.78
CA HIS A 317 -5.89 -12.45 5.87
C HIS A 317 -4.49 -11.83 5.94
N GLU A 318 -3.78 -11.68 4.81
CA GLU A 318 -2.46 -11.05 4.78
C GLU A 318 -2.53 -9.59 5.26
N LEU A 319 -3.50 -8.81 4.78
CA LEU A 319 -3.64 -7.41 5.17
C LEU A 319 -4.07 -7.25 6.63
N SER A 320 -5.01 -8.07 7.11
CA SER A 320 -5.48 -8.02 8.50
C SER A 320 -4.43 -8.49 9.50
N THR A 321 -3.70 -9.57 9.21
CA THR A 321 -2.64 -10.08 10.10
C THR A 321 -1.57 -9.03 10.31
N ILE A 322 -1.16 -8.33 9.25
CA ILE A 322 -0.16 -7.28 9.38
C ILE A 322 -0.73 -6.09 10.18
N LEU A 323 -1.99 -5.69 9.96
CA LEU A 323 -2.63 -4.64 10.74
C LEU A 323 -2.78 -4.99 12.24
N GLU A 324 -3.11 -6.24 12.57
CA GLU A 324 -3.21 -6.70 13.97
C GLU A 324 -1.83 -6.80 14.63
N LEU A 325 -0.80 -7.31 13.93
CA LEU A 325 0.58 -7.32 14.44
C LEU A 325 1.08 -5.91 14.76
N LEU A 326 0.71 -4.92 13.95
CA LEU A 326 1.03 -3.51 14.21
C LEU A 326 0.31 -2.98 15.46
N LYS A 327 -0.93 -3.42 15.73
CA LYS A 327 -1.66 -3.08 16.97
C LYS A 327 -1.07 -3.75 18.20
N GLU A 328 -0.63 -5.01 18.10
CA GLU A 328 -0.04 -5.75 19.22
C GLU A 328 1.31 -5.19 19.66
N GLN A 329 2.16 -4.72 18.74
CA GLN A 329 3.42 -4.03 19.06
C GLN A 329 3.25 -2.73 19.87
N ARG A 330 2.00 -2.28 20.09
CA ARG A 330 1.63 -1.12 20.90
C ARG A 330 1.40 -1.46 22.37
N ARG A 331 1.02 -2.71 22.67
CA ARG A 331 0.71 -3.18 24.02
C ARG A 331 1.98 -3.53 24.77
#